data_AF-A0A6I5NX76-F1
#
_entry.id   AF-A0A6I5NX76-F1
#
_cell.length_a   1.000
_cell.length_b   1.000
_cell.length_c   1.000
_cell.angle_alpha   90.00
_cell.angle_beta   90.00
_cell.angle_gamma   90.00
#
_symmetry.space_group_name_H-M   'P 1'
#
loop_
_entity.id
_entity.type
_entity.pdbx_description
1 polymer ?
#
loop_
_entity_poly.entity_id
_entity_poly.type
_entity_poly.pdbx_seq_one_letter_code
_entity_poly.pdbx_strand_id
1 'polypeptide(L)'
;MSKYSARAAINENSDFISPKHFSIAVNEAIENVQESVRTSYEKAITTSKKQDMFKAVVSACAMVDGNEYGAFRIVDLQEPLSHILRKEVKLQSYQYHIGKLCQEEKGEILQKIGFPKNYRYRFKNPLLKAYVRLKLYQEEKMNE
;
A
#
# COMPACT_ATOMS: atom_id res chain seq x y z
N MET A 1 11.64 -5.57 9.32
CA MET A 1 10.67 -5.84 10.42
C MET A 1 11.33 -6.62 11.55
N SER A 2 11.70 -7.89 11.37
CA SER A 2 12.24 -8.73 12.46
C SER A 2 13.47 -8.14 13.17
N LYS A 3 14.40 -7.53 12.42
CA LYS A 3 15.55 -6.81 12.97
C LYS A 3 15.15 -5.71 13.97
N TYR A 4 14.17 -4.88 13.60
CA TYR A 4 13.74 -3.76 14.43
C TYR A 4 12.94 -4.23 15.64
N SER A 5 12.09 -5.26 15.48
CA SER A 5 11.33 -5.84 16.60
C SER A 5 12.24 -6.48 17.64
N ALA A 6 13.25 -7.25 17.19
CA ALA A 6 14.24 -7.84 18.08
C ALA A 6 15.09 -6.77 18.79
N ARG A 7 15.52 -5.73 18.07
CA ARG A 7 16.26 -4.61 18.67
C ARG A 7 15.44 -3.88 19.73
N ALA A 8 14.17 -3.62 19.47
CA ALA A 8 13.28 -2.98 20.44
C ALA A 8 13.12 -3.84 21.71
N ALA A 9 12.95 -5.15 21.57
CA ALA A 9 12.87 -6.07 22.72
C ALA A 9 14.17 -6.09 23.54
N ILE A 10 15.33 -6.15 22.88
CA ILE A 10 16.65 -6.08 23.54
C ILE A 10 16.82 -4.76 24.30
N ASN A 11 16.44 -3.63 23.69
CA ASN A 11 16.52 -2.32 24.33
C ASN A 11 15.62 -2.22 25.57
N GLU A 12 14.52 -2.97 25.61
CA GLU A 12 13.62 -3.07 26.76
C GLU A 12 14.00 -4.21 27.74
N ASN A 13 15.14 -4.88 27.55
CA ASN A 13 15.55 -6.08 28.30
C ASN A 13 14.47 -7.18 28.36
N SER A 14 13.75 -7.37 27.25
CA SER A 14 12.71 -8.39 27.11
C SER A 14 13.21 -9.55 26.25
N ASP A 15 13.07 -10.78 26.77
CA ASP A 15 13.32 -12.01 26.01
C ASP A 15 12.16 -12.37 25.06
N PHE A 16 11.05 -11.64 25.14
CA PHE A 16 9.85 -11.86 24.33
C PHE A 16 9.55 -10.65 23.41
N ILE A 17 9.16 -10.94 22.18
CA ILE A 17 8.66 -9.93 21.24
C ILE A 17 7.16 -9.74 21.46
N SER A 18 6.76 -8.54 21.89
CA SER A 18 5.36 -8.16 22.11
C SER A 18 4.79 -7.35 20.93
N PRO A 19 3.47 -7.16 20.85
CA PRO A 19 2.85 -6.25 19.88
C PRO A 19 3.37 -4.80 19.93
N LYS A 20 3.85 -4.36 21.10
CA LYS A 20 4.52 -3.06 21.28
C LYS A 20 5.83 -2.99 20.48
N HIS A 21 6.69 -4.02 20.61
CA HIS A 21 7.95 -4.11 19.86
C HIS A 21 7.71 -4.19 18.34
N PHE A 22 6.63 -4.87 17.93
CA PHE A 22 6.23 -4.88 16.52
C PHE A 22 5.82 -3.49 16.03
N SER A 23 5.05 -2.74 16.81
CA SER A 23 4.62 -1.38 16.44
C SER A 23 5.79 -0.40 16.30
N ILE A 24 6.78 -0.48 17.20
CA ILE A 24 8.05 0.27 17.09
C ILE A 24 8.77 -0.10 15.80
N ALA A 25 8.86 -1.40 15.50
CA ALA A 25 9.51 -1.90 14.28
C ALA A 25 8.83 -1.44 12.99
N VAL A 26 7.50 -1.27 13.00
CA VAL A 26 6.74 -0.71 11.88
C VAL A 26 7.14 0.75 11.65
N ASN A 27 7.18 1.56 12.70
CA ASN A 27 7.57 2.96 12.61
C ASN A 27 9.00 3.10 12.07
N GLU A 28 9.96 2.35 12.64
CA GLU A 28 11.35 2.37 12.15
C GLU A 28 11.45 1.91 10.69
N ALA A 29 10.69 0.89 10.27
CA ALA A 29 10.72 0.42 8.89
C ALA A 29 10.14 1.44 7.90
N ILE A 30 9.13 2.22 8.31
CA ILE A 30 8.57 3.32 7.52
C ILE A 30 9.57 4.48 7.40
N GLU A 31 10.24 4.83 8.49
CA GLU A 31 11.25 5.90 8.52
C GLU A 31 12.52 5.55 7.74
N ASN A 32 12.92 4.28 7.73
CA ASN A 32 14.12 3.81 7.05
C ASN A 32 13.86 3.23 5.65
N VAL A 33 12.67 3.45 5.08
CA VAL A 33 12.39 3.02 3.70
C VAL A 33 13.29 3.78 2.71
N GLN A 34 13.63 3.14 1.59
CA GLN A 34 14.39 3.80 0.53
C GLN A 34 13.65 5.04 0.00
N GLU A 35 14.39 6.11 -0.25
CA GLU A 35 13.83 7.39 -0.69
C GLU A 35 13.06 7.30 -2.00
N SER A 36 13.48 6.41 -2.92
CA SER A 36 12.75 6.13 -4.15
C SER A 36 11.34 5.57 -3.90
N VAL A 37 11.20 4.65 -2.93
CA VAL A 37 9.90 4.07 -2.54
C VAL A 37 9.02 5.13 -1.90
N ARG A 38 9.59 5.94 -1.00
CA ARG A 38 8.89 7.06 -0.36
C ARG A 38 8.39 8.05 -1.40
N THR A 39 9.28 8.53 -2.26
CA THR A 39 8.97 9.52 -3.30
C THR A 39 7.90 9.00 -4.27
N SER A 40 8.00 7.75 -4.73
CA SER A 40 6.98 7.14 -5.60
C SER A 40 5.61 7.04 -4.92
N TYR A 41 5.57 6.67 -3.64
CA TYR A 41 4.32 6.63 -2.87
C TYR A 41 3.73 8.04 -2.69
N GLU A 42 4.51 9.01 -2.25
CA GLU A 42 4.04 10.40 -2.07
C GLU A 42 3.51 10.98 -3.38
N LYS A 43 4.20 10.77 -4.51
CA LYS A 43 3.71 11.17 -5.84
C LYS A 43 2.39 10.50 -6.22
N ALA A 44 2.20 9.24 -5.84
CA ALA A 44 0.98 8.50 -6.13
C ALA A 44 -0.24 9.08 -5.39
N ILE A 45 -0.08 9.48 -4.13
CA ILE A 45 -1.16 9.98 -3.26
C ILE A 45 -1.29 11.51 -3.23
N THR A 46 -0.33 12.25 -3.79
CA THR A 46 -0.40 13.72 -3.78
C THR A 46 -1.56 14.18 -4.67
N THR A 47 -2.54 14.84 -4.06
CA THR A 47 -3.69 15.46 -4.73
C THR A 47 -4.13 16.73 -4.01
N SER A 48 -4.83 17.63 -4.71
CA SER A 48 -5.35 18.88 -4.14
C SER A 48 -6.70 18.72 -3.43
N LYS A 49 -7.33 17.54 -3.46
CA LYS A 49 -8.69 17.30 -2.92
C LYS A 49 -8.69 16.59 -1.56
N LYS A 50 -9.64 16.97 -0.70
CA LYS A 50 -9.80 16.55 0.71
C LYS A 50 -10.15 15.07 0.93
N GLN A 51 -10.65 14.38 -0.10
CA GLN A 51 -10.86 12.93 -0.12
C GLN A 51 -10.06 12.35 -1.27
N ASP A 52 -8.89 11.81 -0.94
CA ASP A 52 -7.99 11.35 -1.99
C ASP A 52 -8.34 9.93 -2.45
N MET A 53 -9.03 9.87 -3.59
CA MET A 53 -9.31 8.63 -4.28
C MET A 53 -8.02 7.88 -4.66
N PHE A 54 -6.90 8.58 -4.90
CA PHE A 54 -5.63 7.92 -5.16
C PHE A 54 -5.15 7.13 -3.95
N LYS A 55 -5.08 7.75 -2.76
CA LYS A 55 -4.75 7.04 -1.52
C LYS A 55 -5.63 5.81 -1.31
N ALA A 56 -6.95 5.93 -1.45
CA ALA A 56 -7.87 4.79 -1.30
C ALA A 56 -7.57 3.66 -2.31
N VAL A 57 -7.32 4.00 -3.57
CA VAL A 57 -6.97 3.03 -4.62
C VAL A 57 -5.62 2.37 -4.36
N VAL A 58 -4.60 3.12 -3.95
CA VAL A 58 -3.28 2.59 -3.60
C VAL A 58 -3.38 1.62 -2.43
N SER A 59 -4.13 1.99 -1.39
CA SER A 59 -4.41 1.15 -0.23
C SER A 59 -5.13 -0.15 -0.62
N ALA A 60 -6.18 -0.06 -1.43
CA ALA A 60 -6.89 -1.23 -1.93
C ALA A 60 -5.97 -2.16 -2.73
N CYS A 61 -5.13 -1.62 -3.62
CA CYS A 61 -4.14 -2.41 -4.37
C CYS A 61 -3.19 -3.17 -3.45
N ALA A 62 -2.79 -2.57 -2.32
CA ALA A 62 -1.93 -3.22 -1.35
C ALA A 62 -2.65 -4.33 -0.57
N MET A 63 -3.96 -4.18 -0.34
CA MET A 63 -4.78 -5.17 0.36
C MET A 63 -5.16 -6.37 -0.51
N VAL A 64 -5.41 -6.18 -1.81
CA VAL A 64 -5.80 -7.28 -2.72
C VAL A 64 -4.77 -8.41 -2.71
N ASP A 65 -5.32 -9.62 -2.57
CA ASP A 65 -4.60 -10.86 -2.82
C ASP A 65 -4.41 -11.04 -4.32
N GLY A 66 -3.15 -10.93 -4.73
CA GLY A 66 -2.76 -11.19 -6.11
C GLY A 66 -2.60 -12.68 -6.37
N ASN A 67 -2.35 -13.03 -7.62
CA ASN A 67 -1.85 -14.36 -7.96
C ASN A 67 -0.41 -14.58 -7.43
N GLU A 68 0.20 -15.71 -7.78
CA GLU A 68 1.58 -16.07 -7.42
C GLU A 68 2.64 -14.99 -7.76
N TYR A 69 2.35 -14.11 -8.72
CA TYR A 69 3.22 -13.00 -9.12
C TYR A 69 2.82 -11.64 -8.50
N GLY A 70 1.91 -11.65 -7.53
CA GLY A 70 1.35 -10.46 -6.89
C GLY A 70 0.47 -9.61 -7.81
N ALA A 71 -0.03 -10.19 -8.91
CA ALA A 71 -0.84 -9.49 -9.90
C ALA A 71 -2.34 -9.74 -9.73
N PHE A 72 -3.13 -8.68 -9.85
CA PHE A 72 -4.57 -8.66 -9.67
C PHE A 72 -5.29 -8.08 -10.89
N ARG A 73 -6.57 -8.38 -11.05
CA ARG A 73 -7.43 -7.73 -12.05
C ARG A 73 -8.00 -6.47 -11.44
N ILE A 74 -8.36 -5.53 -12.31
CA ILE A 74 -8.95 -4.27 -11.87
C ILE A 74 -10.24 -4.46 -11.07
N VAL A 75 -11.05 -5.47 -11.43
CA VAL A 75 -12.31 -5.80 -10.74
C VAL A 75 -12.11 -6.29 -9.31
N ASP A 76 -10.94 -6.88 -9.02
CA ASP A 76 -10.63 -7.42 -7.69
C ASP A 76 -10.46 -6.28 -6.64
N LEU A 77 -10.36 -5.02 -7.08
CA LEU A 77 -10.29 -3.84 -6.20
C LEU A 77 -11.65 -3.37 -5.68
N GLN A 78 -12.75 -3.81 -6.28
CA GLN A 78 -14.08 -3.27 -6.00
C GLN A 78 -14.48 -3.46 -4.53
N GLU A 79 -14.30 -4.67 -4.01
CA GLU A 79 -14.59 -5.02 -2.63
C GLU A 79 -13.72 -4.24 -1.63
N PRO A 80 -12.37 -4.30 -1.68
CA PRO A 80 -11.52 -3.58 -0.73
C PRO A 80 -11.70 -2.05 -0.81
N LEU A 81 -11.93 -1.49 -2.01
CA LEU A 81 -12.26 -0.06 -2.13
C LEU A 81 -13.57 0.29 -1.45
N SER A 82 -14.59 -0.56 -1.60
CA SER A 82 -15.89 -0.32 -0.98
C SER A 82 -15.81 -0.39 0.55
N HIS A 83 -14.99 -1.29 1.09
CA HIS A 83 -14.67 -1.35 2.51
C HIS A 83 -13.95 -0.09 3.00
N ILE A 84 -12.87 0.32 2.32
CA ILE A 84 -12.09 1.52 2.69
C ILE A 84 -12.95 2.79 2.65
N LEU A 85 -13.75 2.95 1.60
CA LEU A 85 -14.58 4.14 1.39
C LEU A 85 -15.94 4.07 2.09
N ARG A 86 -16.27 2.94 2.72
CA ARG A 86 -17.56 2.67 3.39
C ARG A 86 -18.78 2.97 2.50
N LYS A 87 -18.66 2.69 1.20
CA LYS A 87 -19.73 2.87 0.21
C LYS A 87 -19.51 1.94 -0.97
N GLU A 88 -20.57 1.61 -1.71
CA GLU A 88 -20.42 0.86 -2.95
C GLU A 88 -19.64 1.67 -3.99
N VAL A 89 -18.62 1.05 -4.57
CA VAL A 89 -17.77 1.67 -5.60
C VAL A 89 -17.90 0.89 -6.90
N LYS A 90 -18.10 1.60 -8.01
CA LYS A 90 -18.15 1.00 -9.35
C LYS A 90 -16.79 1.12 -10.04
N LEU A 91 -16.49 0.18 -10.94
CA LEU A 91 -15.24 0.15 -11.72
C LEU A 91 -14.91 1.50 -12.37
N GLN A 92 -15.92 2.17 -12.93
CA GLN A 92 -15.79 3.47 -13.60
C GLN A 92 -15.22 4.56 -12.69
N SER A 93 -15.45 4.47 -11.37
CA SER A 93 -15.00 5.46 -10.39
C SER A 93 -13.49 5.40 -10.12
N TYR A 94 -12.83 4.24 -10.31
CA TYR A 94 -11.41 4.05 -9.99
C TYR A 94 -10.54 3.62 -11.18
N GLN A 95 -11.13 3.25 -12.32
CA GLN A 95 -10.36 2.81 -13.49
C GLN A 95 -9.36 3.86 -13.98
N TYR A 96 -9.73 5.14 -13.97
CA TYR A 96 -8.84 6.25 -14.28
C TYR A 96 -7.61 6.30 -13.37
N HIS A 97 -7.82 6.12 -12.06
CA HIS A 97 -6.77 6.18 -11.05
C HIS A 97 -5.75 5.06 -11.26
N ILE A 98 -6.21 3.84 -11.50
CA ILE A 98 -5.33 2.70 -11.82
C ILE A 98 -4.46 2.97 -13.06
N GLY A 99 -5.06 3.54 -14.12
CA GLY A 99 -4.32 3.92 -15.31
C GLY A 99 -3.24 4.96 -15.02
N LYS A 100 -3.57 5.99 -14.22
CA LYS A 100 -2.63 7.04 -13.83
C LYS A 100 -1.50 6.53 -12.93
N LEU A 101 -1.77 5.60 -12.03
CA LEU A 101 -0.75 4.96 -11.17
C LEU A 101 0.28 4.13 -11.96
N CYS A 102 0.03 3.86 -13.25
CA CYS A 102 1.00 3.24 -14.16
C CYS A 102 1.87 4.26 -14.91
N GLN A 103 1.70 5.56 -14.67
CA GLN A 103 2.40 6.65 -15.35
C GLN A 103 3.39 7.33 -14.39
N GLU A 104 4.48 7.87 -14.93
CA GLU A 104 5.50 8.60 -14.15
C GLU A 104 4.92 9.80 -13.38
N GLU A 105 3.91 10.46 -13.94
CA GLU A 105 3.17 11.58 -13.31
C GLU A 105 2.66 11.21 -11.90
N LYS A 106 2.30 9.94 -11.66
CA LYS A 106 1.86 9.41 -10.37
C LYS A 106 2.83 8.40 -9.77
N GLY A 107 4.13 8.59 -10.05
CA GLY A 107 5.21 7.81 -9.46
C GLY A 107 5.39 6.41 -10.03
N GLU A 108 4.63 6.05 -11.07
CA GLU A 108 4.71 4.77 -11.79
C GLU A 108 4.71 3.54 -10.87
N ILE A 109 3.88 3.59 -9.82
CA ILE A 109 3.88 2.58 -8.76
C ILE A 109 3.28 1.24 -9.19
N LEU A 110 2.45 1.24 -10.23
CA LEU A 110 1.83 0.04 -10.79
C LEU A 110 2.39 -0.26 -12.18
N GLN A 111 2.45 -1.54 -12.50
CA GLN A 111 2.73 -2.03 -13.84
C GLN A 111 1.50 -2.73 -14.39
N LYS A 112 1.04 -2.29 -15.57
CA LYS A 112 0.03 -3.00 -16.36
C LYS A 112 0.68 -4.10 -17.16
N ILE A 113 0.18 -5.33 -17.03
CA ILE A 113 0.69 -6.53 -17.73
C ILE A 113 -0.45 -7.29 -18.43
N GLY A 114 -0.09 -8.13 -19.40
CA GLY A 114 -1.04 -8.97 -20.14
C GLY A 114 -1.48 -8.35 -21.47
N PHE A 115 -2.58 -8.89 -22.01
CA PHE A 115 -3.08 -8.59 -23.37
C PHE A 115 -4.49 -7.96 -23.32
N PRO A 116 -4.98 -7.37 -24.42
CA PRO A 116 -6.34 -6.83 -24.48
C PRO A 116 -7.38 -7.82 -23.93
N LYS A 117 -8.34 -7.31 -23.14
CA LYS A 117 -9.37 -8.07 -22.39
C LYS A 117 -8.88 -8.92 -21.21
N ASN A 118 -7.58 -9.06 -20.98
CA ASN A 118 -7.03 -9.80 -19.83
C ASN A 118 -5.85 -9.05 -19.18
N TYR A 119 -6.05 -7.76 -18.92
CA TYR A 119 -5.05 -6.95 -18.23
C TYR A 119 -5.03 -7.23 -16.74
N ARG A 120 -3.81 -7.33 -16.19
CA ARG A 120 -3.54 -7.39 -14.76
C ARG A 120 -2.63 -6.26 -14.35
N TYR A 121 -2.62 -5.99 -13.06
CA TYR A 121 -1.83 -4.95 -12.43
C TYR A 121 -1.05 -5.53 -11.27
N ARG A 122 0.16 -5.04 -11.06
CA ARG A 122 0.97 -5.36 -9.88
C ARG A 122 1.79 -4.15 -9.49
N PHE A 123 2.26 -4.10 -8.25
CA PHE A 123 3.24 -3.09 -7.87
C PHE A 123 4.53 -3.28 -8.67
N LYS A 124 5.02 -2.19 -9.27
CA LYS A 124 6.30 -2.19 -10.01
C LYS A 124 7.46 -2.55 -9.10
N ASN A 125 7.43 -2.05 -7.86
CA ASN A 125 8.37 -2.40 -6.80
C ASN A 125 7.64 -3.17 -5.67
N PRO A 126 7.98 -4.44 -5.40
CA PRO A 126 7.40 -5.21 -4.30
C PRO A 126 7.55 -4.57 -2.92
N LEU A 127 8.64 -3.82 -2.68
CA LEU A 127 8.84 -3.07 -1.44
C LEU A 127 7.79 -1.98 -1.25
N LEU A 128 7.27 -1.43 -2.35
CA LEU A 128 6.24 -0.40 -2.29
C LEU A 128 4.91 -0.99 -1.82
N LYS A 129 4.54 -2.23 -2.24
CA LYS A 129 3.37 -2.94 -1.68
C LYS A 129 3.50 -3.11 -0.17
N ALA A 130 4.66 -3.56 0.30
CA ALA A 130 4.93 -3.72 1.73
C ALA A 130 4.85 -2.38 2.47
N TYR A 131 5.48 -1.32 1.93
CA TYR A 131 5.45 0.01 2.51
C TYR A 131 4.02 0.56 2.67
N VAL A 132 3.16 0.41 1.66
CA VAL A 132 1.75 0.82 1.75
C VAL A 132 1.01 0.05 2.85
N ARG A 133 1.23 -1.27 2.97
CA ARG A 133 0.64 -2.07 4.06
C ARG A 133 1.09 -1.59 5.45
N LEU A 134 2.36 -1.22 5.60
CA LEU A 134 2.87 -0.68 6.87
C LEU A 134 2.24 0.68 7.20
N LYS A 135 2.10 1.56 6.20
CA LYS A 135 1.41 2.84 6.35
C LYS A 135 -0.04 2.68 6.79
N LEU A 136 -0.75 1.72 6.20
CA LEU A 136 -2.12 1.38 6.59
C LEU A 136 -2.21 0.93 8.05
N TYR A 137 -1.35 0.00 8.47
CA TYR A 137 -1.31 -0.45 9.86
C TYR A 137 -1.02 0.70 10.84
N GLN A 138 -0.08 1.60 10.48
CA GLN A 138 0.23 2.79 11.28
C GLN A 138 -0.99 3.71 11.42
N GLU A 139 -1.75 3.92 10.35
CA GLU A 139 -2.97 4.75 10.37
C GLU A 139 -4.10 4.13 11.18
N GLU A 140 -4.32 2.81 11.08
CA GLU A 140 -5.31 2.08 11.89
C GLU A 140 -4.99 2.21 13.39
N LYS A 141 -3.72 2.03 13.77
CA LYS A 141 -3.22 2.21 15.14
C LYS A 141 -3.41 3.62 15.71
N MET A 142 -3.44 4.66 14.87
CA MET A 142 -3.67 6.04 15.32
C MET A 142 -5.15 6.36 15.55
N ASN A 143 -6.06 5.53 15.04
CA ASN A 143 -7.50 5.71 15.14
C ASN A 143 -8.15 4.86 16.25
N GLU A 144 -7.38 3.99 16.92
CA GLU A 144 -7.75 3.23 18.13
C GLU A 144 -7.44 4.02 19.39
#